data_AF-A0A9E3CQI9-F1
#
_entry.id   AF-A0A9E3CQI9-F1
#
_cell.length_a   1.000
_cell.length_b   1.000
_cell.length_c   1.000
_cell.angle_alpha   90.00
_cell.angle_beta   90.00
_cell.angle_gamma   90.00
#
_symmetry.space_group_name_H-M   'P 1'
#
loop_
_entity.id
_entity.type
_entity.pdbx_description
1 polymer ?
#
loop_
_entity_poly.entity_id
_entity_poly.type
_entity_poly.pdbx_seq_one_letter_code
_entity_poly.pdbx_strand_id
1 'polypeptide(L)'
;MYLENNPPARRARVWLATLSLLLLVLAGTQQARAQEAGAGDNSQEPKMSDLLRMTGKVVAESNAPAAVGKFKVKNYKVEELELPAPVDTEVGGKRVKVSKAFRVTVTGGPFPVRAMPAVVWIDDEAVGFGVESEDLDAITAVTFDESLLKDGATVYVSYGDKENKKDRSALPEKLKLNAAKGGNQ
;
A
#
# COMPACT_ATOMS: atom_id res chain seq x y z
N MET A 1 31.19 -51.63 -32.96
CA MET A 1 31.65 -50.80 -34.10
C MET A 1 31.54 -49.35 -33.63
N TYR A 2 32.62 -48.70 -33.16
CA TYR A 2 33.60 -47.91 -33.94
C TYR A 2 32.88 -46.85 -34.81
N LEU A 3 33.09 -45.53 -34.73
CA LEU A 3 34.26 -44.71 -34.34
C LEU A 3 33.85 -43.31 -33.83
N GLU A 4 34.66 -42.85 -32.90
CA GLU A 4 35.03 -41.49 -32.50
C GLU A 4 35.41 -40.58 -33.70
N ASN A 5 35.18 -39.27 -33.59
CA ASN A 5 36.16 -38.24 -34.03
C ASN A 5 35.73 -36.81 -33.64
N ASN A 6 36.63 -36.15 -32.92
CA ASN A 6 36.62 -34.75 -32.52
C ASN A 6 37.54 -33.93 -33.49
N PRO A 7 37.84 -32.64 -33.28
CA PRO A 7 37.61 -31.49 -34.17
C PRO A 7 38.86 -31.06 -35.00
N PRO A 8 38.86 -29.85 -35.62
CA PRO A 8 39.85 -28.87 -35.13
C PRO A 8 39.44 -27.39 -35.13
N ALA A 9 40.26 -26.67 -34.37
CA ALA A 9 40.27 -25.26 -33.99
C ALA A 9 40.61 -24.23 -35.10
N ARG A 10 40.56 -22.96 -34.68
CA ARG A 10 41.35 -21.75 -35.07
C ARG A 10 40.40 -20.58 -35.40
N ARG A 11 40.53 -19.37 -34.88
CA ARG A 11 41.75 -18.56 -34.80
C ARG A 11 41.68 -17.54 -33.65
N ALA A 12 42.80 -17.44 -32.93
CA ALA A 12 43.15 -16.29 -32.12
C ALA A 12 43.35 -15.05 -33.00
N ARG A 13 42.93 -13.88 -32.49
CA ARG A 13 43.55 -12.59 -32.83
C ARG A 13 43.80 -11.82 -31.54
N VAL A 14 45.07 -11.81 -31.18
CA VAL A 14 45.71 -10.95 -30.18
C VAL A 14 46.02 -9.61 -30.87
N TRP A 15 45.65 -8.51 -30.22
CA TRP A 15 46.24 -7.16 -30.36
C TRP A 15 46.23 -6.59 -28.92
N LEU A 16 47.28 -6.74 -28.12
CA LEU A 16 48.48 -5.89 -27.97
C LEU A 16 48.23 -4.39 -27.73
N ALA A 17 48.67 -3.96 -26.54
CA ALA A 17 49.27 -2.65 -26.18
C ALA A 17 48.33 -1.41 -26.14
N THR A 18 48.39 -0.46 -25.19
CA THR A 18 49.42 -0.08 -24.19
C THR A 18 48.93 1.08 -23.29
N LEU A 19 49.52 1.20 -22.09
CA LEU A 19 49.79 2.43 -21.28
C LEU A 19 48.58 3.23 -20.74
N SER A 20 48.47 3.67 -19.48
CA SER A 20 49.42 4.37 -18.57
C SER A 20 48.91 4.22 -17.12
N LEU A 21 49.69 3.85 -16.10
CA LEU A 21 50.73 4.57 -15.34
C LEU A 21 50.22 5.77 -14.49
N LEU A 22 50.30 5.58 -13.16
CA LEU A 22 50.43 6.52 -12.03
C LEU A 22 49.35 7.61 -11.78
N LEU A 23 48.76 7.64 -10.58
CA LEU A 23 49.32 8.41 -9.45
C LEU A 23 48.51 8.18 -8.16
N LEU A 24 49.22 7.67 -7.15
CA LEU A 24 48.81 7.59 -5.75
C LEU A 24 49.09 8.97 -5.11
N VAL A 25 48.07 9.68 -4.64
CA VAL A 25 48.26 10.84 -3.74
C VAL A 25 47.30 10.72 -2.56
N LEU A 26 47.91 10.62 -1.38
CA LEU A 26 47.27 10.71 -0.08
C LEU A 26 46.64 12.09 0.12
N ALA A 27 45.39 12.11 0.59
CA ALA A 27 44.90 13.18 1.44
C ALA A 27 43.92 12.57 2.44
N GLY A 28 44.31 12.56 3.72
CA GLY A 28 43.50 12.06 4.81
C GLY A 28 42.23 12.89 4.94
N THR A 29 41.08 12.23 4.86
CA THR A 29 39.83 12.80 5.34
C THR A 29 39.61 12.30 6.76
N GLN A 30 39.69 13.23 7.71
CA GLN A 30 39.30 13.05 9.08
C GLN A 30 37.92 12.40 9.12
N GLN A 31 37.88 11.16 9.60
CA GLN A 31 36.63 10.46 9.87
C GLN A 31 36.06 11.10 11.13
N ALA A 32 35.34 12.20 10.95
CA ALA A 32 34.52 12.79 11.99
C ALA A 32 33.54 11.70 12.45
N ARG A 33 33.80 11.12 13.63
CA ARG A 33 32.79 10.41 14.38
C ARG A 33 31.75 11.44 14.77
N ALA A 34 30.76 11.64 13.91
CA ALA A 34 29.47 12.08 14.35
C ALA A 34 28.99 11.00 15.33
N GLN A 35 29.12 11.27 16.63
CA GLN A 35 28.22 10.69 17.61
C GLN A 35 26.84 11.21 17.21
N GLU A 36 26.14 10.44 16.37
CA GLU A 36 24.69 10.51 16.32
C GLU A 36 24.23 10.22 17.74
N ALA A 37 23.89 11.30 18.44
CA ALA A 37 23.09 11.21 19.64
C ALA A 37 21.87 10.38 19.23
N GLY A 38 21.79 9.16 19.77
CA GLY A 38 20.61 8.33 19.65
C GLY A 38 19.45 9.09 20.26
N ALA A 39 18.77 9.88 19.44
CA ALA A 39 17.41 10.30 19.70
C ALA A 39 16.65 9.00 19.86
N GLY A 40 16.20 8.75 21.08
CA GLY A 40 15.45 7.55 21.42
C GLY A 40 14.38 7.32 20.37
N ASP A 41 14.52 6.20 19.67
CA ASP A 41 13.60 5.69 18.68
C ASP A 41 12.30 5.28 19.39
N ASN A 42 11.55 6.29 19.80
CA ASN A 42 10.16 6.17 20.23
C ASN A 42 9.23 6.33 19.02
N SER A 43 9.70 6.04 17.80
CA SER A 43 8.86 5.89 16.61
C SER A 43 8.13 4.56 16.69
N GLN A 44 7.31 4.41 17.73
CA GLN A 44 6.44 3.25 17.86
C GLN A 44 5.45 3.30 16.70
N GLU A 45 5.57 2.34 15.79
CA GLU A 45 4.64 2.17 14.67
C GLU A 45 3.21 2.14 15.23
N PRO A 46 2.29 2.98 14.70
CA PRO A 46 0.93 3.05 15.22
C PRO A 46 0.26 1.68 15.08
N LYS A 47 -0.27 1.17 16.17
CA LYS A 47 -0.95 -0.13 16.14
C LYS A 47 -2.23 0.02 15.33
N MET A 48 -2.65 -1.04 14.64
CA MET A 48 -3.92 -1.05 13.90
C MET A 48 -5.10 -0.65 14.80
N SER A 49 -5.12 -1.10 16.06
CA SER A 49 -6.14 -0.70 17.05
C SER A 49 -6.21 0.81 17.29
N ASP A 50 -5.07 1.50 17.20
CA ASP A 50 -4.98 2.94 17.42
C ASP A 50 -5.54 3.65 16.18
N LEU A 51 -5.13 3.23 14.97
CA LEU A 51 -5.63 3.77 13.70
C LEU A 51 -7.15 3.63 13.55
N LEU A 52 -7.75 2.53 14.04
CA LEU A 52 -9.20 2.33 14.02
C LEU A 52 -9.96 3.26 14.97
N ARG A 53 -9.30 3.78 16.02
CA ARG A 53 -9.90 4.65 17.05
C ARG A 53 -9.58 6.13 16.88
N MET A 54 -8.57 6.45 16.07
CA MET A 54 -8.18 7.83 15.80
C MET A 54 -9.33 8.62 15.18
N THR A 55 -9.49 9.88 15.60
CA THR A 55 -10.39 10.82 14.93
C THR A 55 -9.84 11.12 13.54
N GLY A 56 -10.69 11.00 12.52
CA GLY A 56 -10.32 11.29 11.15
C GLY A 56 -11.14 12.43 10.56
N LYS A 57 -10.60 13.07 9.53
CA LYS A 57 -11.31 14.04 8.69
C LYS A 57 -12.01 13.28 7.58
N VAL A 58 -13.34 13.40 7.47
CA VAL A 58 -14.09 12.79 6.37
C VAL A 58 -13.70 13.44 5.04
N VAL A 59 -13.11 12.66 4.15
CA VAL A 59 -12.70 13.09 2.80
C VAL A 59 -13.60 12.54 1.71
N ALA A 60 -14.39 11.51 2.00
CA ALA A 60 -15.45 11.04 1.10
C ALA A 60 -16.52 10.28 1.91
N GLU A 61 -17.78 10.38 1.50
CA GLU A 61 -18.87 9.59 2.05
C GLU A 61 -19.97 9.39 1.01
N SER A 62 -20.72 8.32 1.13
CA SER A 62 -21.91 8.08 0.30
C SER A 62 -23.17 7.95 1.15
N ASN A 63 -24.30 8.28 0.54
CA ASN A 63 -25.62 8.08 1.14
C ASN A 63 -26.56 7.43 0.12
N ALA A 64 -26.27 6.18 -0.23
CA ALA A 64 -27.05 5.42 -1.18
C ALA A 64 -28.41 5.00 -0.58
N PRO A 65 -29.51 5.08 -1.35
CA PRO A 65 -30.84 4.77 -0.85
C PRO A 65 -31.06 3.26 -0.63
N ALA A 66 -30.34 2.40 -1.35
CA ALA A 66 -30.55 0.96 -1.34
C ALA A 66 -29.24 0.18 -1.19
N ALA A 67 -29.30 -0.94 -0.45
CA ALA A 67 -28.23 -1.91 -0.35
C ALA A 67 -28.20 -2.84 -1.58
N VAL A 68 -27.01 -3.28 -1.99
CA VAL A 68 -26.81 -4.10 -3.19
C VAL A 68 -25.87 -5.29 -2.95
N GLY A 69 -25.98 -6.28 -3.83
CA GLY A 69 -25.07 -7.43 -3.86
C GLY A 69 -25.26 -8.43 -2.71
N LYS A 70 -24.40 -9.44 -2.70
CA LYS A 70 -24.46 -10.59 -1.77
C LYS A 70 -24.33 -10.16 -0.31
N PHE A 71 -23.52 -9.15 -0.04
CA PHE A 71 -23.27 -8.62 1.31
C PHE A 71 -24.13 -7.40 1.65
N LYS A 72 -25.14 -7.08 0.82
CA LYS A 72 -26.02 -5.91 1.03
C LYS A 72 -25.23 -4.63 1.34
N VAL A 73 -24.12 -4.41 0.63
CA VAL A 73 -23.29 -3.22 0.81
C VAL A 73 -24.09 -1.99 0.41
N LYS A 74 -23.97 -0.92 1.18
CA LYS A 74 -24.82 0.27 1.03
C LYS A 74 -23.99 1.53 0.92
N ASN A 75 -23.25 1.89 1.97
CA ASN A 75 -22.50 3.14 2.01
C ASN A 75 -21.01 2.91 2.26
N TYR A 76 -20.19 3.90 1.91
CA TYR A 76 -18.83 4.04 2.41
C TYR A 76 -18.64 5.36 3.16
N LYS A 77 -17.60 5.40 3.99
CA LYS A 77 -16.99 6.59 4.57
C LYS A 77 -15.47 6.44 4.49
N VAL A 78 -14.79 7.45 3.96
CA VAL A 78 -13.33 7.54 3.92
C VAL A 78 -12.88 8.68 4.80
N GLU A 79 -12.02 8.36 5.76
CA GLU A 79 -11.46 9.30 6.72
C GLU A 79 -9.95 9.40 6.55
N GLU A 80 -9.44 10.60 6.39
CA GLU A 80 -8.01 10.91 6.48
C GLU A 80 -7.62 10.98 7.96
N LEU A 81 -6.60 10.22 8.33
CA LEU A 81 -6.02 10.16 9.67
C LEU A 81 -4.66 10.83 9.65
N GLU A 82 -4.47 11.85 10.50
CA GLU A 82 -3.15 12.46 10.71
C GLU A 82 -2.37 11.61 11.71
N LEU A 83 -1.23 11.06 11.29
CA LEU A 83 -0.42 10.20 12.16
C LEU A 83 0.33 11.04 13.19
N PRO A 84 0.49 10.55 14.44
CA PRO A 84 1.19 11.30 15.49
C PRO A 84 2.68 11.51 15.19
N ALA A 85 3.26 10.64 14.37
CA ALA A 85 4.60 10.77 13.82
C ALA A 85 4.63 10.13 12.42
N PRO A 86 5.52 10.58 11.51
CA PRO A 86 5.71 9.91 10.24
C PRO A 86 6.18 8.47 10.42
N VAL A 87 5.68 7.56 9.57
CA VAL A 87 5.96 6.12 9.60
C VAL A 87 6.58 5.71 8.26
N ASP A 88 7.61 4.87 8.30
CA ASP A 88 8.15 4.23 7.10
C ASP A 88 7.29 2.99 6.76
N THR A 89 6.67 2.97 5.59
CA THR A 89 5.78 1.89 5.14
C THR A 89 6.01 1.57 3.67
N GLU A 90 5.43 0.47 3.18
CA GLU A 90 5.48 0.10 1.77
C GLU A 90 4.21 0.53 1.04
N VAL A 91 4.37 1.39 0.03
CA VAL A 91 3.30 1.84 -0.86
C VAL A 91 3.70 1.51 -2.29
N GLY A 92 2.88 0.72 -2.99
CA GLY A 92 3.17 0.31 -4.38
C GLY A 92 4.53 -0.38 -4.56
N GLY A 93 4.96 -1.19 -3.58
CA GLY A 93 6.26 -1.88 -3.61
C GLY A 93 7.46 -1.01 -3.27
N LYS A 94 7.25 0.22 -2.81
CA LYS A 94 8.32 1.17 -2.46
C LYS A 94 8.22 1.57 -1.00
N ARG A 95 9.36 1.60 -0.32
CA ARG A 95 9.46 2.19 1.02
C ARG A 95 9.31 3.71 0.93
N VAL A 96 8.32 4.24 1.62
CA VAL A 96 8.00 5.66 1.68
C VAL A 96 7.70 6.05 3.11
N LYS A 97 8.04 7.29 3.46
CA LYS A 97 7.68 7.90 4.73
C LYS A 97 6.35 8.63 4.57
N VAL A 98 5.34 8.22 5.34
CA VAL A 98 3.98 8.80 5.29
C VAL A 98 3.63 9.45 6.62
N SER A 99 2.90 10.56 6.57
CA SER A 99 2.34 11.22 7.75
C SER A 99 0.82 11.03 7.88
N LYS A 100 0.21 10.30 6.94
CA LYS A 100 -1.22 10.10 6.85
C LYS A 100 -1.57 8.65 6.63
N ALA A 101 -2.76 8.27 7.07
CA ALA A 101 -3.43 7.03 6.70
C ALA A 101 -4.88 7.33 6.30
N PHE A 102 -5.51 6.38 5.63
CA PHE A 102 -6.89 6.49 5.20
C PHE A 102 -7.69 5.31 5.70
N ARG A 103 -8.72 5.60 6.50
CA ARG A 103 -9.65 4.60 7.02
C ARG A 103 -10.86 4.56 6.11
N VAL A 104 -11.13 3.39 5.54
CA VAL A 104 -12.27 3.12 4.67
C VAL A 104 -13.24 2.23 5.43
N THR A 105 -14.41 2.76 5.76
CA THR A 105 -15.50 2.02 6.36
C THR A 105 -16.59 1.78 5.33
N VAL A 106 -16.99 0.52 5.13
CA VAL A 106 -18.13 0.13 4.30
C VAL A 106 -19.25 -0.34 5.22
N THR A 107 -20.46 0.18 5.04
CA THR A 107 -21.66 -0.29 5.75
C THR A 107 -22.51 -1.19 4.87
N GLY A 108 -23.19 -2.15 5.48
CA GLY A 108 -24.01 -3.14 4.79
C GLY A 108 -24.41 -4.26 5.74
N GLY A 109 -24.34 -5.49 5.25
CA GLY A 109 -24.47 -6.67 6.08
C GLY A 109 -25.90 -7.19 6.29
N PRO A 110 -26.10 -8.11 7.25
CA PRO A 110 -25.09 -8.57 8.20
C PRO A 110 -23.92 -9.28 7.52
N PHE A 111 -22.69 -8.89 7.89
CA PHE A 111 -21.45 -9.45 7.39
C PHE A 111 -21.15 -10.78 8.10
N PRO A 112 -20.92 -11.89 7.36
CA PRO A 112 -20.69 -13.18 7.98
C PRO A 112 -19.28 -13.27 8.58
N VAL A 113 -19.17 -13.65 9.85
CA VAL A 113 -17.88 -14.04 10.45
C VAL A 113 -17.39 -15.34 9.81
N ARG A 114 -16.19 -15.34 9.24
CA ARG A 114 -15.61 -16.45 8.49
C ARG A 114 -14.14 -16.67 8.83
N ALA A 115 -13.60 -17.83 8.43
CA ALA A 115 -12.18 -18.12 8.55
C ALA A 115 -11.31 -17.25 7.63
N MET A 116 -11.86 -16.82 6.48
CA MET A 116 -11.21 -15.86 5.61
C MET A 116 -11.52 -14.45 6.11
N PRO A 117 -10.55 -13.52 6.13
CA PRO A 117 -10.81 -12.14 6.51
C PRO A 117 -11.63 -11.42 5.43
N ALA A 118 -12.39 -10.42 5.86
CA ALA A 118 -12.95 -9.44 4.94
C ALA A 118 -11.81 -8.65 4.26
N VAL A 119 -12.03 -8.23 3.01
CA VAL A 119 -11.12 -7.36 2.27
C VAL A 119 -11.92 -6.22 1.66
N VAL A 120 -11.44 -5.00 1.88
CA VAL A 120 -11.96 -3.80 1.21
C VAL A 120 -11.08 -3.52 0.00
N TRP A 121 -11.71 -3.28 -1.14
CA TRP A 121 -11.03 -2.97 -2.39
C TRP A 121 -11.44 -1.59 -2.89
N ILE A 122 -10.52 -0.90 -3.54
CA ILE A 122 -10.84 0.23 -4.41
C ILE A 122 -10.36 -0.14 -5.81
N ASP A 123 -11.30 -0.17 -6.75
CA ASP A 123 -11.14 -0.79 -8.06
C ASP A 123 -10.58 -2.22 -7.94
N ASP A 124 -9.33 -2.43 -8.33
CA ASP A 124 -8.67 -3.73 -8.34
C ASP A 124 -7.59 -3.90 -7.26
N GLU A 125 -7.35 -2.87 -6.47
CA GLU A 125 -6.35 -2.88 -5.41
C GLU A 125 -6.98 -3.03 -4.03
N ALA A 126 -6.32 -3.83 -3.20
CA ALA A 126 -6.74 -4.02 -1.82
C ALA A 126 -6.38 -2.78 -1.01
N VAL A 127 -7.36 -2.21 -0.31
CA VAL A 127 -7.11 -1.24 0.77
C VAL A 127 -6.44 -1.96 1.93
N GLY A 128 -6.92 -3.16 2.26
CA GLY A 128 -6.38 -3.99 3.32
C GLY A 128 -7.40 -5.00 3.83
N PHE A 129 -6.98 -5.79 4.82
CA PHE A 129 -7.89 -6.64 5.56
C PHE A 129 -8.85 -5.77 6.38
N GLY A 130 -10.14 -6.07 6.23
CA GLY A 130 -11.20 -5.40 6.96
C GLY A 130 -11.41 -6.00 8.34
N VAL A 131 -11.80 -5.15 9.28
CA VAL A 131 -12.29 -5.51 10.61
C VAL A 131 -13.79 -5.27 10.63
N GLU A 132 -14.57 -6.33 10.87
CA GLU A 132 -16.01 -6.24 11.08
C GLU A 132 -16.36 -5.47 12.36
N SER A 133 -17.46 -4.72 12.34
CA SER A 133 -18.06 -4.13 13.55
C SER A 133 -18.68 -5.21 14.45
N GLU A 134 -18.90 -4.87 15.71
CA GLU A 134 -19.56 -5.76 16.68
C GLU A 134 -20.97 -6.19 16.22
N ASP A 135 -21.72 -5.26 15.63
CA ASP A 135 -23.06 -5.50 15.07
C ASP A 135 -23.04 -6.15 13.68
N LEU A 136 -21.86 -6.41 13.13
CA LEU A 136 -21.64 -6.99 11.79
C LEU A 136 -22.30 -6.20 10.66
N ASP A 137 -22.48 -4.90 10.82
CA ASP A 137 -23.10 -3.99 9.86
C ASP A 137 -22.09 -3.07 9.16
N ALA A 138 -20.82 -3.14 9.55
CA ALA A 138 -19.72 -2.40 8.94
C ALA A 138 -18.44 -3.24 8.83
N ILE A 139 -17.62 -2.93 7.84
CA ILE A 139 -16.25 -3.42 7.68
C ILE A 139 -15.33 -2.21 7.54
N THR A 140 -14.25 -2.17 8.31
CA THR A 140 -13.27 -1.08 8.28
C THR A 140 -11.89 -1.58 7.90
N ALA A 141 -11.26 -0.98 6.90
CA ALA A 141 -9.87 -1.22 6.52
C ALA A 141 -9.08 0.09 6.56
N VAL A 142 -7.75 -0.01 6.68
CA VAL A 142 -6.85 1.14 6.68
C VAL A 142 -5.78 0.95 5.61
N THR A 143 -5.50 1.99 4.84
CA THR A 143 -4.38 2.05 3.88
C THR A 143 -3.51 3.28 4.11
N PHE A 144 -2.24 3.21 3.74
CA PHE A 144 -1.34 4.35 3.67
C PHE A 144 -1.17 4.88 2.24
N ASP A 145 -1.78 4.23 1.26
CA ASP A 145 -1.69 4.58 -0.15
C ASP A 145 -2.84 5.52 -0.56
N GLU A 146 -2.57 6.82 -0.54
CA GLU A 146 -3.51 7.85 -1.02
C GLU A 146 -3.87 7.66 -2.49
N SER A 147 -2.98 7.06 -3.29
CA SER A 147 -3.20 6.92 -4.73
C SER A 147 -4.37 5.98 -5.06
N LEU A 148 -4.84 5.18 -4.09
CA LEU A 148 -6.07 4.38 -4.23
C LEU A 148 -7.33 5.25 -4.23
N LEU A 149 -7.30 6.42 -3.57
CA LEU A 149 -8.46 7.29 -3.43
C LEU A 149 -8.61 8.18 -4.67
N LYS A 150 -9.35 7.68 -5.67
CA LYS A 150 -9.64 8.41 -6.91
C LYS A 150 -11.13 8.66 -7.06
N ASP A 151 -11.47 9.86 -7.53
CA ASP A 151 -12.84 10.17 -7.93
C ASP A 151 -13.35 9.18 -9.00
N GLY A 152 -14.55 8.65 -8.79
CA GLY A 152 -15.18 7.70 -9.70
C GLY A 152 -14.70 6.25 -9.56
N ALA A 153 -13.75 5.97 -8.67
CA ALA A 153 -13.34 4.61 -8.34
C ALA A 153 -14.48 3.84 -7.65
N THR A 154 -14.50 2.52 -7.81
CA THR A 154 -15.54 1.66 -7.25
C THR A 154 -15.03 0.97 -5.99
N VAL A 155 -15.79 1.04 -4.90
CA VAL A 155 -15.45 0.34 -3.66
C VAL A 155 -16.08 -1.05 -3.70
N TYR A 156 -15.34 -2.06 -3.24
CA TYR A 156 -15.86 -3.43 -3.11
C TYR A 156 -15.55 -4.04 -1.75
N VAL A 157 -16.35 -5.05 -1.40
CA VAL A 157 -16.09 -5.95 -0.27
C VAL A 157 -16.08 -7.39 -0.75
N SER A 158 -15.13 -8.18 -0.26
CA SER A 158 -15.12 -9.64 -0.40
C SER A 158 -14.60 -10.33 0.87
N TYR A 159 -14.62 -11.66 0.86
CA TYR A 159 -13.94 -12.50 1.82
C TYR A 159 -12.93 -13.37 1.07
N GLY A 160 -11.64 -13.26 1.39
CA GLY A 160 -10.57 -14.03 0.76
C GLY A 160 -9.90 -13.38 -0.48
N ASP A 161 -9.38 -14.22 -1.36
CA ASP A 161 -8.26 -13.92 -2.27
C ASP A 161 -8.56 -12.93 -3.43
N LYS A 162 -7.52 -12.16 -3.81
CA LYS A 162 -7.44 -11.16 -4.87
C LYS A 162 -7.87 -11.68 -6.24
N GLU A 163 -7.66 -12.95 -6.51
CA GLU A 163 -7.91 -13.55 -7.84
C GLU A 163 -9.41 -13.69 -8.17
N ASN A 164 -10.27 -13.82 -7.16
CA ASN A 164 -11.70 -14.05 -7.39
C ASN A 164 -12.53 -12.77 -7.32
N LYS A 165 -12.40 -11.95 -8.37
CA LYS A 165 -13.19 -10.71 -8.52
C LYS A 165 -14.70 -10.95 -8.57
N LYS A 166 -15.15 -12.15 -8.94
CA LYS A 166 -16.58 -12.48 -9.09
C LYS A 166 -17.32 -12.51 -7.76
N ASP A 167 -16.61 -12.75 -6.66
CA ASP A 167 -17.18 -12.78 -5.30
C ASP A 167 -17.18 -11.41 -4.62
N ARG A 168 -16.67 -10.36 -5.28
CA ARG A 168 -16.71 -8.99 -4.77
C ARG A 168 -18.12 -8.42 -4.88
N SER A 169 -18.63 -7.85 -3.80
CA SER A 169 -19.83 -7.01 -3.82
C SER A 169 -19.42 -5.55 -4.00
N ALA A 170 -19.82 -4.96 -5.13
CA ALA A 170 -19.59 -3.55 -5.43
C ALA A 170 -20.57 -2.67 -4.66
N LEU A 171 -20.09 -1.53 -4.15
CA LEU A 171 -20.97 -0.50 -3.63
C LEU A 171 -21.76 0.17 -4.76
N PRO A 172 -22.99 0.65 -4.48
CA PRO A 172 -23.85 1.25 -5.49
C PRO A 172 -23.35 2.63 -5.94
N GLU A 173 -22.66 3.34 -5.06
CA GLU A 173 -22.03 4.63 -5.37
C GLU A 173 -20.52 4.51 -5.50
N LYS A 174 -19.99 5.23 -6.48
CA LYS A 174 -18.54 5.43 -6.67
C LYS A 174 -17.99 6.42 -5.65
N LEU A 175 -16.67 6.38 -5.44
CA LEU A 175 -15.95 7.36 -4.63
C LEU A 175 -16.18 8.77 -5.18
N LYS A 176 -16.56 9.68 -4.28
CA LYS A 176 -16.73 11.12 -4.50
C LYS A 176 -15.90 11.82 -3.44
N LEU A 177 -14.68 12.21 -3.81
CA LEU A 177 -13.79 12.92 -2.92
C LEU A 177 -14.35 14.33 -2.73
N ASN A 178 -14.39 14.76 -1.48
CA ASN A 178 -14.64 16.14 -1.14
C ASN A 178 -13.46 16.93 -1.72
N ALA A 179 -13.72 17.72 -2.77
CA ALA A 179 -12.71 18.60 -3.34
C ALA A 179 -12.03 19.35 -2.19
N ALA A 180 -10.74 19.07 -1.98
CA ALA A 180 -9.99 19.72 -0.92
C ALA A 180 -10.08 21.23 -1.18
N LYS A 181 -10.78 21.96 -0.31
CA LYS A 181 -10.60 23.42 -0.19
C LYS A 181 -9.16 23.64 0.27
N GLY A 182 -8.21 23.61 -0.66
CA GLY A 182 -6.79 23.56 -0.32
C GLY A 182 -5.90 23.44 -1.54
N GLY A 183 -6.00 24.39 -2.46
CA GLY A 183 -5.09 24.54 -3.58
C GLY A 183 -4.87 26.02 -3.87
N ASN A 184 -4.15 26.73 -3.01
CA ASN A 184 -3.38 27.89 -3.45
C ASN A 184 -2.11 27.31 -4.10
N GLN A 185 -2.07 27.31 -5.43
CA GLN A 185 -0.83 27.37 -6.18
C GLN A 185 -0.70 28.78 -6.75
#